data_AF-A0A3D5FJX4-F1
#
_entry.id   AF-A0A3D5FJX4-F1
#
_cell.length_a   1.000
_cell.length_b   1.000
_cell.length_c   1.000
_cell.angle_alpha   90.00
_cell.angle_beta   90.00
_cell.angle_gamma   90.00
#
_symmetry.space_group_name_H-M   'P 1'
#
loop_
_entity.id
_entity.type
_entity.pdbx_description
1 polymer ?
#
loop_
_entity_poly.entity_id
_entity_poly.type
_entity_poly.pdbx_seq_one_letter_code
_entity_poly.pdbx_strand_id
1 'polypeptide(L)'
;KTDLERFDLLRDWVHSQWLGWQARAYPFCPSWDPIEILETTKGNWGFGMCTHYGAVFAGCASALGWVARVVIIDHHCLAEVWSEDLQKWILQDAGPGKEHDATYESRGVPVNAVEFSRMHEAGTSHHLTINKLPQKMKTRMTRSWGSLFVRFGIPLRNNHLVQAEPAELYHGYSAYHWDGYLWWSVDIDPKYAEYSMQTSREADFNWSVNQTRLYPRAGEKAGVIEIDVETATPNFSHYQVRIDGGEWRQADSPLNWELHQGQNELEVRGVNTFGRGGRTARLKVGYTG
;
A
#
# COMPACT_ATOMS: atom_id res chain seq x y z
N LYS A 1 2.67 7.05 -17.27
CA LYS A 1 2.04 7.51 -16.01
C LYS A 1 2.88 7.00 -14.87
N THR A 2 3.24 7.86 -13.93
CA THR A 2 3.91 7.44 -12.67
C THR A 2 2.97 6.55 -11.86
N ASP A 3 3.49 5.86 -10.84
CA ASP A 3 2.63 5.08 -9.96
C ASP A 3 1.58 5.97 -9.26
N LEU A 4 1.98 7.16 -8.81
CA LEU A 4 1.08 8.12 -8.17
C LEU A 4 -0.11 8.47 -9.07
N GLU A 5 0.15 8.86 -10.32
CA GLU A 5 -0.92 9.20 -11.28
C GLU A 5 -1.89 8.03 -11.49
N ARG A 6 -1.40 6.78 -11.43
CA ARG A 6 -2.24 5.60 -11.58
C ARG A 6 -3.07 5.33 -10.32
N PHE A 7 -2.50 5.52 -9.13
CA PHE A 7 -3.22 5.39 -7.86
C PHE A 7 -4.32 6.45 -7.74
N ASP A 8 -4.01 7.69 -8.09
CA ASP A 8 -4.96 8.80 -8.05
C ASP A 8 -6.16 8.54 -8.99
N LEU A 9 -5.91 8.03 -10.19
CA LEU A 9 -6.98 7.67 -11.13
C LEU A 9 -7.84 6.51 -10.63
N LEU A 10 -7.23 5.51 -9.97
CA LEU A 10 -7.99 4.43 -9.36
C LEU A 10 -8.86 4.97 -8.22
N ARG A 11 -8.30 5.83 -7.36
CA ARG A 11 -9.02 6.43 -6.23
C ARG A 11 -10.24 7.22 -6.70
N ASP A 12 -10.07 8.11 -7.68
CA ASP A 12 -11.18 8.88 -8.27
C ASP A 12 -12.24 7.97 -8.92
N TRP A 13 -11.80 6.92 -9.62
CA TRP A 13 -12.72 5.94 -10.16
C TRP A 13 -13.55 5.27 -9.06
N VAL A 14 -12.92 4.83 -7.96
CA VAL A 14 -13.62 4.24 -6.80
C VAL A 14 -14.57 5.25 -6.16
N HIS A 15 -14.12 6.48 -5.94
CA HIS A 15 -14.94 7.57 -5.40
C HIS A 15 -16.23 7.81 -6.20
N SER A 16 -16.13 7.75 -7.54
CA SER A 16 -17.26 7.99 -8.44
C SER A 16 -18.25 6.83 -8.57
N GLN A 17 -17.97 5.65 -7.99
CA GLN A 17 -18.81 4.47 -8.20
C GLN A 17 -20.19 4.58 -7.53
N TRP A 18 -20.29 5.28 -6.40
CA TRP A 18 -21.57 5.46 -5.69
C TRP A 18 -21.55 6.73 -4.82
N LEU A 19 -22.73 7.16 -4.37
CA LEU A 19 -22.87 8.19 -3.34
C LEU A 19 -22.81 7.55 -1.96
N GLY A 20 -21.90 8.00 -1.10
CA GLY A 20 -21.78 7.49 0.27
C GLY A 20 -22.96 7.85 1.17
N TRP A 21 -23.08 7.13 2.29
CA TRP A 21 -24.00 7.42 3.40
C TRP A 21 -25.50 7.43 3.04
N GLN A 22 -25.92 6.54 2.13
CA GLN A 22 -27.31 6.41 1.68
C GLN A 22 -28.18 5.49 2.56
N ALA A 23 -27.83 5.29 3.83
CA ALA A 23 -28.50 4.34 4.71
C ALA A 23 -29.98 4.61 5.00
N ARG A 24 -30.45 5.84 4.76
CA ARG A 24 -31.88 6.17 4.84
C ARG A 24 -32.68 5.61 3.67
N ALA A 25 -32.04 5.47 2.50
CA ALA A 25 -32.65 4.95 1.29
C ALA A 25 -32.45 3.44 1.16
N TYR A 26 -31.30 2.92 1.59
CA TYR A 26 -30.90 1.52 1.43
C TYR A 26 -30.48 0.94 2.78
N PRO A 27 -31.12 -0.13 3.28
CA PRO A 27 -30.87 -0.65 4.62
C PRO A 27 -29.68 -1.61 4.70
N PHE A 28 -29.23 -2.16 3.57
CA PHE A 28 -28.17 -3.17 3.57
C PHE A 28 -26.78 -2.53 3.69
N CYS A 29 -26.03 -2.93 4.71
CA CYS A 29 -24.64 -2.56 4.92
C CYS A 29 -23.76 -3.75 4.47
N PRO A 30 -22.99 -3.61 3.37
CA PRO A 30 -22.17 -4.70 2.87
C PRO A 30 -20.99 -5.03 3.81
N SER A 31 -20.35 -6.17 3.59
CA SER A 31 -19.08 -6.48 4.26
C SER A 31 -17.92 -5.69 3.65
N TRP A 32 -16.68 -6.10 3.92
CA TRP A 32 -15.47 -5.51 3.32
C TRP A 32 -15.13 -6.15 1.96
N ASP A 33 -15.95 -7.09 1.45
CA ASP A 33 -15.79 -7.71 0.14
C ASP A 33 -16.02 -6.67 -0.98
N PRO A 34 -15.00 -6.33 -1.80
CA PRO A 34 -15.14 -5.38 -2.88
C PRO A 34 -16.20 -5.73 -3.94
N ILE A 35 -16.42 -7.03 -4.21
CA ILE A 35 -17.43 -7.48 -5.17
C ILE A 35 -18.83 -7.24 -4.61
N GLU A 36 -19.07 -7.67 -3.37
CA GLU A 36 -20.33 -7.42 -2.68
C GLU A 36 -20.65 -5.92 -2.60
N ILE A 37 -19.67 -5.10 -2.23
CA ILE A 37 -19.83 -3.64 -2.14
C ILE A 37 -20.26 -3.06 -3.49
N LEU A 38 -19.58 -3.44 -4.58
CA LEU A 38 -19.90 -2.93 -5.91
C LEU A 38 -21.28 -3.39 -6.40
N GLU A 39 -21.66 -4.65 -6.14
CA GLU A 39 -22.96 -5.19 -6.53
C GLU A 39 -24.12 -4.53 -5.75
N THR A 40 -23.96 -4.39 -4.43
CA THR A 40 -24.98 -3.84 -3.53
C THR A 40 -25.24 -2.36 -3.76
N THR A 41 -24.18 -1.57 -3.90
CA THR A 41 -24.27 -0.11 -4.10
C THR A 41 -24.76 0.23 -5.50
N LYS A 42 -24.31 -0.47 -6.55
CA LYS A 42 -24.81 -0.27 -7.93
C LYS A 42 -26.22 -0.79 -8.13
N GLY A 43 -26.60 -1.82 -7.37
CA GLY A 43 -27.95 -2.38 -7.38
C GLY A 43 -29.00 -1.51 -6.67
N ASN A 44 -28.62 -0.42 -6.00
CA ASN A 44 -29.51 0.43 -5.20
C ASN A 44 -30.28 -0.37 -4.11
N TRP A 45 -29.60 -1.30 -3.44
CA TRP A 45 -30.18 -2.03 -2.30
C TRP A 45 -29.26 -2.06 -1.07
N GLY A 46 -27.99 -1.66 -1.22
CA GLY A 46 -27.08 -1.33 -0.11
C GLY A 46 -26.47 0.07 -0.21
N PHE A 47 -25.73 0.47 0.83
CA PHE A 47 -25.03 1.75 0.89
C PHE A 47 -23.56 1.58 1.25
N GLY A 48 -22.72 2.50 0.77
CA GLY A 48 -21.30 2.54 1.10
C GLY A 48 -20.94 3.66 2.08
N MET A 49 -19.83 3.47 2.78
CA MET A 49 -19.23 4.36 3.79
C MET A 49 -17.72 4.38 3.59
N CYS A 50 -16.97 5.18 4.36
CA CYS A 50 -15.51 5.25 4.26
C CYS A 50 -14.83 3.87 4.20
N THR A 51 -15.24 2.93 5.05
CA THR A 51 -14.75 1.54 5.06
C THR A 51 -14.87 0.86 3.70
N HIS A 52 -16.01 1.03 3.04
CA HIS A 52 -16.31 0.42 1.75
C HIS A 52 -15.48 1.03 0.62
N TYR A 53 -15.23 2.35 0.64
CA TYR A 53 -14.34 2.97 -0.33
C TYR A 53 -12.88 2.52 -0.14
N GLY A 54 -12.40 2.45 1.10
CA GLY A 54 -11.06 1.94 1.42
C GLY A 54 -10.87 0.48 1.01
N ALA A 55 -11.85 -0.38 1.32
CA ALA A 55 -11.83 -1.79 0.95
C ALA A 55 -11.87 -2.00 -0.58
N VAL A 56 -12.75 -1.29 -1.30
CA VAL A 56 -12.82 -1.37 -2.77
C VAL A 56 -11.53 -0.86 -3.40
N PHE A 57 -10.96 0.24 -2.90
CA PHE A 57 -9.66 0.71 -3.39
C PHE A 57 -8.56 -0.34 -3.20
N ALA A 58 -8.41 -0.90 -2.01
CA ALA A 58 -7.39 -1.90 -1.71
C ALA A 58 -7.59 -3.18 -2.55
N GLY A 59 -8.84 -3.61 -2.74
CA GLY A 59 -9.20 -4.75 -3.58
C GLY A 59 -8.89 -4.52 -5.05
N CYS A 60 -9.31 -3.39 -5.62
CA CYS A 60 -9.02 -3.05 -7.01
C CYS A 60 -7.51 -2.84 -7.25
N ALA A 61 -6.80 -2.23 -6.31
CA ALA A 61 -5.35 -2.07 -6.41
C ALA A 61 -4.65 -3.44 -6.46
N SER A 62 -5.10 -4.39 -5.64
CA SER A 62 -4.61 -5.76 -5.62
C SER A 62 -4.93 -6.52 -6.91
N ALA A 63 -6.14 -6.34 -7.46
CA ALA A 63 -6.54 -6.92 -8.75
C ALA A 63 -5.72 -6.36 -9.93
N LEU A 64 -5.20 -5.14 -9.79
CA LEU A 64 -4.27 -4.52 -10.73
C LEU A 64 -2.81 -4.92 -10.47
N GLY A 65 -2.53 -5.76 -9.48
CA GLY A 65 -1.20 -6.27 -9.14
C GLY A 65 -0.38 -5.37 -8.20
N TRP A 66 -0.94 -4.30 -7.66
CA TRP A 66 -0.27 -3.51 -6.62
C TRP A 66 -0.49 -4.13 -5.24
N VAL A 67 0.37 -3.76 -4.31
CA VAL A 67 0.24 -4.18 -2.92
C VAL A 67 -0.44 -3.06 -2.16
N ALA A 68 -1.63 -3.34 -1.65
CA ALA A 68 -2.45 -2.38 -0.94
C ALA A 68 -3.05 -3.01 0.33
N ARG A 69 -3.45 -2.14 1.27
CA ARG A 69 -4.11 -2.52 2.51
C ARG A 69 -5.12 -1.47 2.91
N VAL A 70 -6.11 -1.87 3.70
CA VAL A 70 -7.02 -0.92 4.35
C VAL A 70 -6.30 -0.28 5.54
N VAL A 71 -6.60 0.99 5.81
CA VAL A 71 -6.16 1.70 7.01
C VAL A 71 -7.36 2.23 7.76
N ILE A 72 -7.41 1.98 9.05
CA ILE A 72 -8.44 2.46 9.95
C ILE A 72 -7.85 3.62 10.74
N ILE A 73 -8.59 4.71 10.86
CA ILE A 73 -8.25 5.83 11.74
C ILE A 73 -9.46 6.14 12.63
N ASP A 74 -9.36 7.15 13.49
CA ASP A 74 -10.48 7.51 14.36
C ASP A 74 -11.71 7.91 13.52
N HIS A 75 -12.80 7.18 13.69
CA HIS A 75 -14.08 7.35 12.97
C HIS A 75 -14.01 7.41 11.42
N HIS A 76 -12.91 6.95 10.80
CA HIS A 76 -12.75 6.96 9.34
C HIS A 76 -11.92 5.77 8.86
N CYS A 77 -12.00 5.46 7.56
CA CYS A 77 -11.26 4.37 6.97
C CYS A 77 -10.85 4.69 5.52
N LEU A 78 -9.64 4.27 5.20
CA LEU A 78 -8.82 4.66 4.07
C LEU A 78 -8.13 3.42 3.49
N ALA A 79 -7.21 3.63 2.56
CA ALA A 79 -6.27 2.62 2.15
C ALA A 79 -4.83 3.17 2.10
N GLU A 80 -3.87 2.25 2.07
CA GLU A 80 -2.51 2.51 1.66
C GLU A 80 -2.12 1.60 0.49
N VAL A 81 -1.28 2.12 -0.39
CA VAL A 81 -0.69 1.38 -1.51
C VAL A 81 0.82 1.58 -1.55
N TRP A 82 1.55 0.51 -1.85
CA TRP A 82 3.00 0.55 -2.02
C TRP A 82 3.36 1.19 -3.37
N SER A 83 4.20 2.23 -3.34
CA SER A 83 4.75 2.88 -4.53
C SER A 83 6.15 2.37 -4.82
N GLU A 84 6.38 1.86 -6.03
CA GLU A 84 7.74 1.50 -6.44
C GLU A 84 8.60 2.74 -6.71
N ASP A 85 8.01 3.81 -7.23
CA ASP A 85 8.71 5.07 -7.49
C ASP A 85 9.26 5.72 -6.20
N LEU A 86 8.48 5.68 -5.11
CA LEU A 86 8.86 6.28 -3.82
C LEU A 86 9.41 5.27 -2.80
N GLN A 87 9.32 3.97 -3.08
CA GLN A 87 9.74 2.89 -2.17
C GLN A 87 9.13 3.00 -0.77
N LYS A 88 7.83 3.30 -0.71
CA LYS A 88 7.07 3.45 0.53
C LYS A 88 5.57 3.23 0.31
N TRP A 89 4.88 2.98 1.42
CA TRP A 89 3.41 3.06 1.49
C TRP A 89 2.94 4.50 1.37
N ILE A 90 1.74 4.68 0.81
CA ILE A 90 1.11 5.99 0.56
C ILE A 90 -0.37 5.92 0.85
N LEU A 91 -0.87 6.88 1.62
CA LEU A 91 -2.30 7.02 1.93
C LEU A 91 -3.13 7.40 0.70
N GLN A 92 -4.28 6.76 0.55
CA GLN A 92 -5.29 6.99 -0.47
C GLN A 92 -6.66 7.05 0.18
N ASP A 93 -7.33 8.20 0.07
CA ASP A 93 -8.70 8.39 0.58
C ASP A 93 -9.71 8.41 -0.56
N ALA A 94 -10.29 7.27 -0.89
CA ALA A 94 -11.37 7.18 -1.88
C ALA A 94 -12.75 7.57 -1.33
N GLY A 95 -12.85 7.94 -0.05
CA GLY A 95 -14.10 8.11 0.69
C GLY A 95 -15.02 9.23 0.16
N PRO A 96 -16.26 9.32 0.67
CA PRO A 96 -17.24 10.29 0.20
C PRO A 96 -17.16 11.60 0.99
N GLY A 97 -16.90 12.76 0.34
CA GLY A 97 -17.02 14.08 0.99
C GLY A 97 -16.02 15.15 0.53
N LYS A 98 -16.16 16.38 1.05
CA LYS A 98 -15.42 17.57 0.59
C LYS A 98 -13.91 17.51 0.82
N GLU A 99 -13.42 16.72 1.76
CA GLU A 99 -11.98 16.49 2.01
C GLU A 99 -11.49 15.13 1.48
N HIS A 100 -12.41 14.29 0.99
CA HIS A 100 -12.16 12.94 0.51
C HIS A 100 -12.03 12.90 -1.03
N ASP A 101 -11.61 11.78 -1.61
CA ASP A 101 -10.95 11.69 -2.93
C ASP A 101 -9.60 12.44 -2.96
N ALA A 102 -8.67 12.01 -2.10
CA ALA A 102 -7.39 12.69 -1.96
C ALA A 102 -6.20 11.78 -1.64
N THR A 103 -5.02 12.29 -1.99
CA THR A 103 -3.72 11.91 -1.42
C THR A 103 -3.25 13.04 -0.50
N TYR A 104 -2.60 12.72 0.62
CA TYR A 104 -2.05 13.71 1.54
C TYR A 104 -0.55 13.87 1.33
N GLU A 105 -0.08 15.11 1.21
CA GLU A 105 1.30 15.41 0.85
C GLU A 105 1.97 16.33 1.86
N SER A 106 3.21 16.01 2.21
CA SER A 106 4.13 16.92 2.89
C SER A 106 5.17 17.41 1.89
N ARG A 107 5.23 18.73 1.65
CA ARG A 107 6.15 19.34 0.67
C ARG A 107 6.08 18.70 -0.73
N GLY A 108 4.88 18.29 -1.15
CA GLY A 108 4.64 17.66 -2.45
C GLY A 108 4.94 16.17 -2.52
N VAL A 109 5.34 15.53 -1.41
CA VAL A 109 5.56 14.08 -1.34
C VAL A 109 4.42 13.43 -0.55
N PRO A 110 3.74 12.41 -1.10
CA PRO A 110 2.70 11.69 -0.38
C PRO A 110 3.19 11.04 0.92
N VAL A 111 2.34 11.06 1.94
CA VAL A 111 2.63 10.50 3.26
C VAL A 111 1.92 9.17 3.51
N ASN A 112 2.49 8.34 4.38
CA ASN A 112 1.83 7.17 4.98
C ASN A 112 1.18 7.52 6.34
N ALA A 113 0.45 6.58 6.93
CA ALA A 113 -0.26 6.75 8.20
C ALA A 113 0.69 7.09 9.36
N VAL A 114 1.86 6.45 9.43
CA VAL A 114 2.86 6.70 10.48
C VAL A 114 3.39 8.12 10.40
N GLU A 115 3.78 8.57 9.21
CA GLU A 115 4.25 9.95 8.97
C GLU A 115 3.16 10.98 9.29
N PHE A 116 1.91 10.68 8.93
CA PHE A 116 0.78 11.52 9.26
C PHE A 116 0.61 11.62 10.79
N SER A 117 0.59 10.49 11.51
CA SER A 117 0.48 10.44 12.98
C SER A 117 1.57 11.29 13.65
N ARG A 118 2.83 11.12 13.22
CA ARG A 118 3.96 11.92 13.73
C ARG A 118 3.80 13.41 13.48
N MET A 119 3.33 13.79 12.30
CA MET A 119 3.05 15.19 12.02
C MET A 119 1.93 15.73 12.91
N HIS A 120 0.91 14.93 13.21
CA HIS A 120 -0.14 15.30 14.15
C HIS A 120 0.41 15.45 15.58
N GLU A 121 1.17 14.49 16.09
CA GLU A 121 1.83 14.53 17.41
C GLU A 121 2.73 15.76 17.57
N ALA A 122 3.46 16.12 16.51
CA ALA A 122 4.29 17.32 16.48
C ALA A 122 3.50 18.64 16.32
N GLY A 123 2.17 18.59 16.20
CA GLY A 123 1.31 19.77 15.96
C GLY A 123 1.47 20.38 14.56
N THR A 124 2.04 19.64 13.61
CA THR A 124 2.39 20.12 12.25
C THR A 124 1.54 19.53 11.12
N SER A 125 0.54 18.69 11.42
CA SER A 125 -0.36 18.09 10.40
C SER A 125 -1.08 19.12 9.52
N HIS A 126 -1.32 20.33 10.04
CA HIS A 126 -1.85 21.47 9.28
C HIS A 126 -0.91 22.01 8.18
N HIS A 127 0.32 21.49 8.06
CA HIS A 127 1.22 21.74 6.92
C HIS A 127 1.01 20.77 5.76
N LEU A 128 0.24 19.71 5.96
CA LEU A 128 -0.10 18.78 4.89
C LEU A 128 -0.96 19.48 3.83
N THR A 129 -0.85 18.98 2.61
CA THR A 129 -1.67 19.38 1.47
C THR A 129 -2.56 18.20 1.09
N ILE A 130 -3.84 18.47 0.91
CA ILE A 130 -4.81 17.55 0.32
C ILE A 130 -4.71 17.73 -1.18
N ASN A 131 -4.23 16.72 -1.90
CA ASN A 131 -4.14 16.72 -3.35
C ASN A 131 -5.25 15.86 -3.94
N LYS A 132 -6.14 16.49 -4.71
CA LYS A 132 -7.24 15.85 -5.40
C LYS A 132 -6.96 15.76 -6.89
N LEU A 133 -6.85 14.54 -7.35
CA LEU A 133 -6.69 14.18 -8.75
C LEU A 133 -7.84 13.27 -9.16
N PRO A 134 -8.33 13.40 -10.39
CA PRO A 134 -7.82 14.20 -11.52
C PRO A 134 -8.21 15.68 -11.51
N GLN A 135 -8.86 16.19 -10.45
CA GLN A 135 -9.40 17.56 -10.39
C GLN A 135 -8.30 18.65 -10.31
N LYS A 136 -7.02 18.26 -10.15
CA LYS A 136 -5.85 19.15 -10.05
C LYS A 136 -6.01 20.23 -8.98
N MET A 137 -6.63 19.86 -7.87
CA MET A 137 -6.91 20.77 -6.77
C MET A 137 -6.03 20.42 -5.57
N LYS A 138 -5.25 21.40 -5.10
CA LYS A 138 -4.47 21.29 -3.87
C LYS A 138 -4.98 22.27 -2.83
N THR A 139 -5.34 21.77 -1.67
CA THR A 139 -5.80 22.60 -0.54
C THR A 139 -5.02 22.27 0.71
N ARG A 140 -4.79 23.26 1.57
CA ARG A 140 -4.12 23.03 2.85
C ARG A 140 -5.01 22.21 3.78
N MET A 141 -4.39 21.32 4.54
CA MET A 141 -5.04 20.50 5.55
C MET A 141 -5.65 21.34 6.67
N THR A 142 -6.86 20.99 7.10
CA THR A 142 -7.52 21.60 8.26
C THR A 142 -6.97 21.00 9.56
N ARG A 143 -7.00 21.77 10.66
CA ARG A 143 -6.53 21.26 11.97
C ARG A 143 -7.38 20.09 12.49
N SER A 144 -8.68 20.10 12.20
CA SER A 144 -9.64 19.06 12.61
C SER A 144 -9.41 17.71 11.93
N TRP A 145 -8.95 17.70 10.69
CA TRP A 145 -8.62 16.44 10.01
C TRP A 145 -7.37 15.78 10.61
N GLY A 146 -6.40 16.62 11.00
CA GLY A 146 -5.17 16.19 11.65
C GLY A 146 -5.40 15.24 12.83
N SER A 147 -6.42 15.50 13.64
CA SER A 147 -6.73 14.71 14.84
C SER A 147 -7.29 13.33 14.59
N LEU A 148 -7.77 13.00 13.38
CA LEU A 148 -8.25 11.65 13.09
C LEU A 148 -7.11 10.62 13.09
N PHE A 149 -5.88 11.07 12.83
CA PHE A 149 -4.67 10.25 12.84
C PHE A 149 -4.01 10.16 14.21
N VAL A 150 -4.69 10.59 15.29
CA VAL A 150 -4.24 10.36 16.67
C VAL A 150 -4.07 8.86 16.98
N ARG A 151 -4.78 8.03 16.22
CA ARG A 151 -4.69 6.57 16.25
C ARG A 151 -4.98 6.04 14.86
N PHE A 152 -4.26 5.01 14.46
CA PHE A 152 -4.58 4.25 13.26
C PHE A 152 -4.25 2.77 13.43
N GLY A 153 -4.88 1.93 12.62
CA GLY A 153 -4.64 0.49 12.61
C GLY A 153 -4.82 -0.11 11.23
N ILE A 154 -4.31 -1.33 11.05
CA ILE A 154 -4.41 -2.07 9.80
C ILE A 154 -4.88 -3.51 10.06
N PRO A 155 -5.69 -4.09 9.17
CA PRO A 155 -5.79 -5.55 9.10
C PRO A 155 -4.47 -6.12 8.58
N LEU A 156 -3.98 -7.19 9.19
CA LEU A 156 -2.78 -7.91 8.74
C LEU A 156 -3.07 -8.90 7.60
N ARG A 157 -4.19 -8.72 6.90
CA ARG A 157 -4.62 -9.52 5.75
C ARG A 157 -5.41 -8.67 4.77
N ASN A 158 -5.47 -9.15 3.53
CA ASN A 158 -6.27 -8.54 2.46
C ASN A 158 -7.03 -9.62 1.67
N ASN A 159 -7.70 -10.53 2.39
CA ASN A 159 -8.42 -11.69 1.84
C ASN A 159 -9.95 -11.57 1.96
N HIS A 160 -10.48 -10.34 1.94
CA HIS A 160 -11.90 -10.06 2.19
C HIS A 160 -12.86 -10.68 1.16
N LEU A 161 -12.37 -11.12 -0.01
CA LEU A 161 -13.13 -11.90 -1.01
C LEU A 161 -13.48 -13.32 -0.55
N VAL A 162 -12.71 -13.89 0.38
CA VAL A 162 -12.88 -15.28 0.85
C VAL A 162 -13.16 -15.37 2.33
N GLN A 163 -12.84 -14.31 3.10
CA GLN A 163 -13.06 -14.24 4.54
C GLN A 163 -13.69 -12.88 4.89
N ALA A 164 -15.01 -12.92 5.15
CA ALA A 164 -15.82 -11.73 5.40
C ALA A 164 -15.44 -10.99 6.69
N GLU A 165 -15.00 -11.69 7.74
CA GLU A 165 -14.44 -11.06 8.94
C GLU A 165 -13.45 -9.95 8.52
N PRO A 166 -13.29 -8.83 9.23
CA PRO A 166 -13.98 -8.46 10.46
C PRO A 166 -15.47 -8.13 10.26
N ALA A 167 -15.91 -7.75 9.05
CA ALA A 167 -17.30 -7.42 8.69
C ALA A 167 -18.10 -6.79 9.86
N GLU A 168 -17.50 -5.81 10.55
CA GLU A 168 -18.04 -5.37 11.82
C GLU A 168 -19.42 -4.77 11.62
N LEU A 169 -20.39 -5.25 12.41
CA LEU A 169 -21.69 -4.63 12.50
C LEU A 169 -21.45 -3.19 12.98
N TYR A 170 -21.84 -2.21 12.16
CA TYR A 170 -21.62 -0.76 12.38
C TYR A 170 -20.20 -0.24 12.11
N HIS A 171 -19.37 -0.94 11.31
CA HIS A 171 -18.17 -0.32 10.73
C HIS A 171 -18.49 1.04 10.10
N GLY A 172 -17.62 2.04 10.32
CA GLY A 172 -17.84 3.41 9.84
C GLY A 172 -18.87 4.23 10.62
N TYR A 173 -19.87 3.63 11.28
CA TYR A 173 -20.83 4.35 12.15
C TYR A 173 -20.28 4.65 13.55
N SER A 174 -19.50 3.71 14.08
CA SER A 174 -18.88 3.79 15.40
C SER A 174 -17.39 3.51 15.30
N ALA A 175 -16.72 3.50 16.46
CA ALA A 175 -15.34 3.03 16.52
C ALA A 175 -15.25 1.56 16.06
N TYR A 176 -14.17 1.25 15.34
CA TYR A 176 -13.77 -0.10 14.97
C TYR A 176 -13.26 -0.81 16.22
N HIS A 177 -13.75 -2.01 16.49
CA HIS A 177 -13.59 -2.74 17.75
C HIS A 177 -13.09 -4.18 17.57
N TRP A 178 -12.89 -4.67 16.35
CA TRP A 178 -12.32 -6.00 16.13
C TRP A 178 -10.88 -6.10 16.65
N ASP A 179 -10.62 -7.14 17.44
CA ASP A 179 -9.34 -7.34 18.14
C ASP A 179 -8.19 -7.82 17.21
N GLY A 180 -8.50 -8.14 15.96
CA GLY A 180 -7.54 -8.63 14.97
C GLY A 180 -6.80 -7.52 14.19
N TYR A 181 -7.00 -6.25 14.50
CA TYR A 181 -6.24 -5.15 13.89
C TYR A 181 -4.92 -4.89 14.63
N LEU A 182 -3.86 -4.61 13.87
CA LEU A 182 -2.63 -4.07 14.45
C LEU A 182 -2.79 -2.55 14.59
N TRP A 183 -2.79 -2.05 15.82
CA TRP A 183 -2.93 -0.62 16.12
C TRP A 183 -1.59 0.06 16.40
N TRP A 184 -1.44 1.28 15.89
CA TRP A 184 -0.36 2.17 16.29
C TRP A 184 -0.64 2.72 17.69
N SER A 185 0.33 2.56 18.57
CA SER A 185 0.34 3.19 19.89
C SER A 185 1.62 3.99 20.06
N VAL A 186 1.52 5.14 20.72
CA VAL A 186 2.67 5.96 21.12
C VAL A 186 3.20 5.57 22.51
N ASP A 187 2.47 4.74 23.26
CA ASP A 187 2.79 4.32 24.62
C ASP A 187 2.97 2.79 24.73
N ILE A 188 3.84 2.36 25.65
CA ILE A 188 4.00 0.97 26.08
C ILE A 188 2.77 0.50 26.86
N ASP A 189 2.10 1.41 27.59
CA ASP A 189 0.80 1.17 28.24
C ASP A 189 -0.29 1.96 27.49
N PRO A 190 -0.89 1.37 26.43
CA PRO A 190 -1.77 2.10 25.55
C PRO A 190 -3.05 2.53 26.26
N LYS A 191 -3.50 3.77 25.96
CA LYS A 191 -4.79 4.32 26.41
C LYS A 191 -5.98 3.39 26.10
N TYR A 192 -5.86 2.53 25.09
CA TYR A 192 -6.90 1.60 24.63
C TYR A 192 -6.45 0.15 24.84
N ALA A 193 -6.29 -0.28 26.09
CA ALA A 193 -5.82 -1.62 26.45
C ALA A 193 -6.79 -2.75 26.05
N GLU A 194 -8.00 -2.43 25.56
CA GLU A 194 -8.96 -3.42 25.06
C GLU A 194 -8.54 -4.11 23.76
N TYR A 195 -7.49 -3.63 23.08
CA TYR A 195 -6.96 -4.24 21.87
C TYR A 195 -5.65 -4.99 22.13
N SER A 196 -5.59 -6.26 21.72
CA SER A 196 -4.49 -7.19 21.97
C SER A 196 -3.24 -6.88 21.14
N MET A 197 -3.38 -6.32 19.94
CA MET A 197 -2.26 -6.05 19.02
C MET A 197 -1.98 -4.56 18.88
N GLN A 198 -0.95 -4.09 19.58
CA GLN A 198 -0.51 -2.70 19.54
C GLN A 198 1.01 -2.61 19.43
N THR A 199 1.50 -1.63 18.67
CA THR A 199 2.94 -1.42 18.50
C THR A 199 3.27 0.04 18.26
N SER A 200 4.44 0.45 18.71
CA SER A 200 5.08 1.75 18.41
C SER A 200 6.21 1.61 17.39
N ARG A 201 6.41 0.42 16.82
CA ARG A 201 7.48 0.14 15.86
C ARG A 201 7.02 0.45 14.45
N GLU A 202 7.67 1.43 13.82
CA GLU A 202 7.33 1.82 12.45
C GLU A 202 7.50 0.67 11.44
N ALA A 203 8.46 -0.21 11.65
CA ALA A 203 8.73 -1.33 10.75
C ALA A 203 7.55 -2.32 10.66
N ASP A 204 6.68 -2.35 11.67
CA ASP A 204 5.49 -3.20 11.69
C ASP A 204 4.39 -2.63 10.78
N PHE A 205 4.50 -1.37 10.35
CA PHE A 205 3.61 -0.74 9.37
C PHE A 205 4.32 -0.46 8.04
N ASN A 206 5.59 -0.08 8.05
CA ASN A 206 6.32 0.38 6.87
C ASN A 206 7.30 -0.67 6.35
N TRP A 207 6.94 -1.95 6.40
CA TRP A 207 7.76 -3.01 5.83
C TRP A 207 7.92 -2.80 4.32
N SER A 208 9.11 -3.15 3.82
CA SER A 208 9.41 -3.07 2.40
C SER A 208 8.73 -4.18 1.63
N VAL A 209 8.26 -3.86 0.43
CA VAL A 209 7.58 -4.80 -0.47
C VAL A 209 8.27 -4.77 -1.83
N ASN A 210 8.18 -5.87 -2.59
CA ASN A 210 8.71 -5.97 -3.95
C ASN A 210 10.23 -5.66 -4.05
N GLN A 211 10.97 -5.94 -2.99
CA GLN A 211 12.43 -5.81 -2.98
C GLN A 211 13.09 -7.12 -3.37
N THR A 212 14.18 -7.01 -4.14
CA THR A 212 15.04 -8.12 -4.54
C THR A 212 16.36 -8.01 -3.78
N ARG A 213 16.86 -9.12 -3.25
CA ARG A 213 18.15 -9.22 -2.57
C ARG A 213 19.04 -10.20 -3.32
N LEU A 214 20.32 -9.85 -3.44
CA LEU A 214 21.34 -10.64 -4.13
C LEU A 214 22.38 -11.11 -3.13
N TYR A 215 22.70 -12.39 -3.19
CA TYR A 215 23.71 -13.03 -2.36
C TYR A 215 24.78 -13.63 -3.28
N PRO A 216 25.76 -12.83 -3.71
CA PRO A 216 26.81 -13.29 -4.60
C PRO A 216 27.81 -14.19 -3.87
N ARG A 217 28.20 -15.28 -4.53
CA ARG A 217 29.27 -16.19 -4.11
C ARG A 217 30.16 -16.58 -5.28
N ALA A 218 31.40 -16.94 -4.98
CA ALA A 218 32.31 -17.43 -6.02
C ALA A 218 31.73 -18.70 -6.65
N GLY A 219 31.66 -18.75 -7.98
CA GLY A 219 31.29 -19.94 -8.72
C GLY A 219 32.43 -20.95 -8.80
N GLU A 220 32.15 -22.15 -9.29
CA GLU A 220 33.14 -23.22 -9.45
C GLU A 220 34.24 -22.89 -10.49
N LYS A 221 33.93 -22.01 -11.45
CA LYS A 221 34.83 -21.59 -12.53
C LYS A 221 35.35 -20.19 -12.27
N ALA A 222 36.61 -19.95 -12.59
CA ALA A 222 37.18 -18.60 -12.62
C ALA A 222 36.34 -17.70 -13.53
N GLY A 223 36.08 -16.46 -13.08
CA GLY A 223 35.25 -15.51 -13.81
C GLY A 223 33.74 -15.76 -13.72
N VAL A 224 33.27 -16.66 -12.85
CA VAL A 224 31.83 -16.88 -12.62
C VAL A 224 31.45 -16.52 -11.19
N ILE A 225 30.40 -15.70 -11.06
CA ILE A 225 29.74 -15.45 -9.77
C ILE A 225 28.39 -16.17 -9.79
N GLU A 226 28.17 -17.04 -8.82
CA GLU A 226 26.85 -17.63 -8.57
C GLU A 226 26.07 -16.72 -7.62
N ILE A 227 24.80 -16.46 -7.93
CA ILE A 227 24.00 -15.47 -7.20
C ILE A 227 22.68 -16.09 -6.79
N ASP A 228 22.53 -16.29 -5.49
CA ASP A 228 21.24 -16.58 -4.88
C ASP A 228 20.41 -15.29 -4.82
N VAL A 229 19.13 -15.41 -5.16
CA VAL A 229 18.20 -14.28 -5.29
C VAL A 229 16.99 -14.56 -4.41
N GLU A 230 16.67 -13.58 -3.56
CA GLU A 230 15.48 -13.60 -2.71
C GLU A 230 14.62 -12.39 -3.04
N THR A 231 13.30 -12.53 -2.88
CA THR A 231 12.40 -11.39 -3.00
C THR A 231 11.23 -11.45 -2.03
N ALA A 232 10.81 -10.26 -1.58
CA ALA A 232 9.56 -10.03 -0.87
C ALA A 232 8.45 -9.54 -1.83
N THR A 233 8.35 -10.14 -3.02
CA THR A 233 7.34 -9.80 -4.04
C THR A 233 6.06 -10.62 -3.81
N PRO A 234 4.92 -10.02 -3.42
CA PRO A 234 3.67 -10.75 -3.31
C PRO A 234 3.21 -11.28 -4.66
N ASN A 235 2.61 -12.47 -4.66
CA ASN A 235 2.23 -13.20 -5.88
C ASN A 235 3.42 -13.32 -6.85
N PHE A 236 4.60 -13.68 -6.33
CA PHE A 236 5.80 -13.85 -7.15
C PHE A 236 5.57 -14.82 -8.31
N SER A 237 6.06 -14.45 -9.50
CA SER A 237 6.02 -15.27 -10.71
C SER A 237 7.41 -15.71 -11.13
N HIS A 238 8.33 -14.77 -11.35
CA HIS A 238 9.68 -15.07 -11.84
C HIS A 238 10.64 -13.91 -11.58
N TYR A 239 11.94 -14.18 -11.70
CA TYR A 239 12.96 -13.14 -11.75
C TYR A 239 13.21 -12.69 -13.19
N GLN A 240 13.53 -11.41 -13.34
CA GLN A 240 14.11 -10.86 -14.55
C GLN A 240 15.53 -10.38 -14.27
N VAL A 241 16.44 -10.63 -15.21
CA VAL A 241 17.83 -10.18 -15.16
C VAL A 241 18.16 -9.36 -16.39
N ARG A 242 19.03 -8.37 -16.21
CA ARG A 242 19.64 -7.56 -17.27
C ARG A 242 21.12 -7.46 -16.99
N ILE A 243 21.93 -7.71 -18.01
CA ILE A 243 23.39 -7.65 -17.95
C ILE A 243 23.85 -6.50 -18.83
N ASP A 244 24.71 -5.63 -18.29
CA ASP A 244 25.37 -4.52 -18.98
C ASP A 244 24.43 -3.62 -19.80
N GLY A 245 23.25 -3.34 -19.23
CA GLY A 245 22.24 -2.49 -19.88
C GLY A 245 21.53 -3.11 -21.08
N GLY A 246 21.70 -4.42 -21.32
CA GLY A 246 21.01 -5.16 -22.37
C GLY A 246 19.51 -5.36 -22.14
N GLU A 247 18.93 -6.39 -22.74
CA GLU A 247 17.50 -6.68 -22.59
C GLU A 247 17.20 -7.44 -21.30
N TRP A 248 16.01 -7.19 -20.75
CA TRP A 248 15.48 -7.98 -19.64
C TRP A 248 15.10 -9.37 -20.13
N ARG A 249 15.62 -10.39 -19.45
CA ARG A 249 15.27 -11.81 -19.69
C ARG A 249 14.85 -12.49 -18.41
N GLN A 250 13.95 -13.46 -18.50
CA GLN A 250 13.59 -14.29 -17.36
C GLN A 250 14.80 -15.14 -16.91
N ALA A 251 14.92 -15.34 -15.60
CA ALA A 251 15.96 -16.18 -15.01
C ALA A 251 15.43 -16.94 -13.79
N ASP A 252 16.10 -18.04 -13.48
CA ASP A 252 15.94 -18.80 -12.25
C ASP A 252 16.96 -18.35 -11.19
N SER A 253 16.77 -18.82 -9.96
CA SER A 253 17.73 -18.64 -8.87
C SER A 253 18.16 -20.02 -8.34
N PRO A 254 19.45 -20.25 -8.09
CA PRO A 254 20.58 -19.33 -8.32
C PRO A 254 20.85 -19.06 -9.81
N LEU A 255 21.44 -17.91 -10.13
CA LEU A 255 21.94 -17.62 -11.49
C LEU A 255 23.46 -17.64 -11.52
N ASN A 256 24.02 -18.15 -12.63
CA ASN A 256 25.44 -18.07 -12.92
C ASN A 256 25.72 -16.86 -13.81
N TRP A 257 26.49 -15.90 -13.29
CA TRP A 257 26.89 -14.70 -14.00
C TRP A 257 28.36 -14.81 -14.42
N GLU A 258 28.57 -15.01 -15.72
CA GLU A 258 29.90 -15.03 -16.33
C GLU A 258 30.39 -13.59 -16.54
N LEU A 259 31.58 -13.31 -16.02
CA LEU A 259 32.21 -12.00 -16.09
C LEU A 259 33.10 -11.91 -17.33
N HIS A 260 33.02 -10.78 -18.01
CA HIS A 260 34.01 -10.37 -18.99
C HIS A 260 35.08 -9.47 -18.35
N GLN A 261 36.22 -9.32 -19.02
CA GLN A 261 37.27 -8.39 -18.61
C GLN A 261 36.72 -6.96 -18.49
N GLY A 262 37.11 -6.25 -17.43
CA GLY A 262 36.67 -4.89 -17.17
C GLY A 262 35.45 -4.80 -16.23
N GLN A 263 34.60 -3.80 -16.46
CA GLN A 263 33.43 -3.51 -15.62
C GLN A 263 32.21 -4.32 -16.10
N ASN A 264 31.57 -5.01 -15.17
CA ASN A 264 30.37 -5.81 -15.38
C ASN A 264 29.25 -5.27 -14.50
N GLU A 265 28.02 -5.24 -14.99
CA GLU A 265 26.82 -4.85 -14.26
C GLU A 265 25.70 -5.88 -14.42
N LEU A 266 25.20 -6.36 -13.29
CA LEU A 266 24.02 -7.20 -13.21
C LEU A 266 22.90 -6.43 -12.52
N GLU A 267 21.73 -6.46 -13.13
CA GLU A 267 20.48 -5.96 -12.57
C GLU A 267 19.46 -7.09 -12.49
N VAL A 268 18.79 -7.22 -11.35
CA VAL A 268 17.81 -8.27 -11.09
C VAL A 268 16.58 -7.68 -10.43
N ARG A 269 15.39 -8.14 -10.82
CA ARG A 269 14.12 -7.79 -10.14
C ARG A 269 13.18 -8.99 -10.09
N GLY A 270 12.40 -9.09 -9.02
CA GLY A 270 11.21 -9.94 -8.97
C GLY A 270 10.06 -9.36 -9.79
N VAL A 271 9.25 -10.23 -10.39
CA VAL A 271 8.03 -9.90 -11.11
C VAL A 271 6.88 -10.71 -10.54
N ASN A 272 5.74 -10.06 -10.27
CA ASN A 272 4.54 -10.75 -9.81
C ASN A 272 3.70 -11.34 -10.94
N THR A 273 2.69 -12.14 -10.62
CA THR A 273 1.77 -12.80 -11.57
C THR A 273 0.98 -11.82 -12.45
N PHE A 274 0.94 -10.54 -12.09
CA PHE A 274 0.30 -9.47 -12.87
C PHE A 274 1.30 -8.73 -13.78
N GLY A 275 2.55 -9.19 -13.86
CA GLY A 275 3.59 -8.61 -14.69
C GLY A 275 4.23 -7.34 -14.12
N ARG A 276 4.01 -7.02 -12.83
CA ARG A 276 4.66 -5.86 -12.19
C ARG A 276 6.02 -6.24 -11.66
N GLY A 277 7.05 -5.54 -12.14
CA GLY A 277 8.40 -5.63 -11.62
C GLY A 277 8.58 -4.77 -10.37
N GLY A 278 9.28 -5.30 -9.38
CA GLY A 278 9.67 -4.58 -8.17
C GLY A 278 10.94 -3.74 -8.35
N ARG A 279 11.50 -3.30 -7.23
CA ARG A 279 12.78 -2.59 -7.20
C ARG A 279 13.91 -3.46 -7.75
N THR A 280 14.64 -2.91 -8.71
CA THR A 280 15.85 -3.53 -9.26
C THR A 280 16.99 -3.52 -8.22
N ALA A 281 17.49 -4.71 -7.90
CA ALA A 281 18.77 -4.91 -7.24
C ALA A 281 19.89 -4.88 -8.27
N ARG A 282 21.06 -4.36 -7.88
CA ARG A 282 22.17 -4.12 -8.80
C ARG A 282 23.50 -4.52 -8.17
N LEU A 283 24.33 -5.22 -8.94
CA LEU A 283 25.69 -5.60 -8.59
C LEU A 283 26.64 -5.11 -9.70
N LYS A 284 27.74 -4.45 -9.32
CA LYS A 284 28.80 -4.03 -10.25
C LYS A 284 30.12 -4.66 -9.83
N VAL A 285 30.83 -5.26 -10.77
CA VAL A 285 32.08 -6.01 -10.51
C VAL A 285 33.13 -5.66 -11.57
N GLY A 286 34.34 -5.34 -11.10
CA GLY A 286 35.52 -5.26 -11.96
C GLY A 286 36.26 -6.60 -11.99
N TYR A 287 36.52 -7.14 -13.17
CA TYR A 287 37.24 -8.42 -13.34
C TYR A 287 38.49 -8.24 -14.21
N THR A 288 39.63 -8.78 -13.75
CA THR A 288 40.94 -8.61 -14.38
C THR A 288 41.55 -9.88 -14.95
N GLY A 289 40.86 -11.03 -14.88
CA GLY A 289 41.41 -12.33 -15.28
C GLY A 289 42.00 -13.08 -14.11
#